data_AF-A0AAE0SSM4-F1
#
_entry.id   AF-A0AAE0SSM4-F1
#
_cell.length_a   1.000
_cell.length_b   1.000
_cell.length_c   1.000
_cell.angle_alpha   90.00
_cell.angle_beta   90.00
_cell.angle_gamma   90.00
#
_symmetry.space_group_name_H-M   'P 1'
#
loop_
_entity.id
_entity.type
_entity.pdbx_description
1 polymer ?
#
loop_
_entity_poly.entity_id
_entity_poly.type
_entity_poly.pdbx_seq_one_letter_code
_entity_poly.pdbx_strand_id
1 'polypeptide(L)' 'MDDTAYLINDPDTVFPCCGVIEEWQAYVKHTGTIKFDIWRSTDGINFKLVGSNEYTSVAMKNPMKAKPLN' A
#
# COMPACT_ATOMS: atom_id res chain seq x y z
N MET A 1 7.31 -14.00 -13.01
CA MET A 1 6.25 -13.33 -12.23
C MET A 1 6.83 -11.97 -11.98
N ASP A 2 6.38 -10.97 -12.73
CA ASP A 2 7.01 -9.66 -12.73
C ASP A 2 6.47 -8.88 -11.53
N ASP A 3 7.31 -8.68 -10.53
CA ASP A 3 7.00 -7.88 -9.35
C ASP A 3 6.93 -6.41 -9.79
N THR A 4 5.74 -5.97 -10.19
CA THR A 4 5.48 -4.57 -10.53
C THR A 4 5.30 -3.78 -9.24
N ALA A 5 6.20 -2.83 -8.99
CA ALA A 5 6.07 -1.87 -7.90
C ALA A 5 5.58 -0.52 -8.43
N TYR A 6 4.63 0.09 -7.71
CA TYR A 6 4.14 1.43 -8.01
C TYR A 6 4.69 2.41 -6.98
N LEU A 7 5.40 3.44 -7.45
CA LEU A 7 5.81 4.56 -6.62
C LEU A 7 4.69 5.59 -6.62
N ILE A 8 4.10 5.85 -5.45
CA ILE A 8 3.18 6.97 -5.26
C ILE A 8 4.01 8.20 -4.89
N ASN A 9 4.04 9.17 -5.79
CA ASN A 9 4.70 10.46 -5.57
C ASN A 9 3.64 11.57 -5.54
N ASP A 10 2.85 11.57 -4.46
CA ASP A 10 1.82 12.57 -4.22
C ASP A 10 2.19 13.37 -2.95
N PRO A 11 2.52 14.68 -3.07
CA PRO A 11 2.95 15.51 -1.96
C PRO A 11 1.95 15.58 -0.80
N ASP A 12 0.66 15.35 -1.06
CA ASP A 12 -0.38 15.32 -0.02
C ASP A 12 -0.37 14.02 0.79
N THR A 13 0.36 13.00 0.30
CA THR A 13 0.57 11.70 0.95
C THR A 13 2.02 11.52 1.44
N VAL A 14 2.88 12.52 1.26
CA VAL A 14 4.28 12.47 1.73
C VAL A 14 4.33 12.76 3.23
N PHE A 15 4.82 11.79 3.99
CA PHE A 15 5.02 11.93 5.43
C PHE A 15 6.33 12.69 5.73
N PRO A 16 6.35 13.60 6.73
CA PRO A 16 7.60 14.20 7.21
C PRO A 16 8.54 13.13 7.78
N CYS A 17 9.81 13.48 8.02
CA CYS A 17 10.90 12.54 8.36
C CYS A 17 10.64 11.59 9.55
N CYS A 18 9.63 11.87 10.37
CA CYS A 18 9.22 11.09 11.53
C CYS A 18 7.75 10.60 11.46
N GLY A 19 7.07 10.76 10.32
CA GLY A 19 5.66 10.44 10.18
C GLY A 19 5.38 8.94 10.33
N VAL A 20 4.23 8.64 10.92
CA VAL A 20 3.71 7.29 11.13
C VAL A 20 2.63 7.02 10.09
N ILE A 21 2.68 5.87 9.43
CA ILE A 21 1.56 5.39 8.60
C ILE A 21 0.57 4.71 9.53
N GLU A 22 -0.60 5.31 9.70
CA GLU A 22 -1.66 4.77 10.56
C GLU A 22 -2.57 3.79 9.81
N GLU A 23 -2.85 4.03 8.53
CA GLU A 23 -3.78 3.24 7.72
C GLU A 23 -3.38 3.18 6.24
N TRP A 24 -3.71 2.08 5.57
CA TRP A 24 -3.69 1.93 4.11
C TRP A 24 -5.10 1.82 3.56
N GLN A 25 -5.41 2.55 2.49
CA GLN A 25 -6.68 2.43 1.77
C GLN A 25 -6.43 1.97 0.34
N ALA A 26 -7.04 0.86 -0.07
CA ALA A 26 -6.90 0.30 -1.41
C ALA A 26 -8.22 -0.29 -1.92
N TYR A 27 -8.49 -0.12 -3.21
CA TYR A 27 -9.58 -0.80 -3.91
C TYR A 27 -9.05 -1.96 -4.74
N VAL A 28 -9.53 -3.17 -4.44
CA VAL A 28 -9.00 -4.41 -5.03
C VAL A 28 -10.06 -5.06 -5.91
N LYS A 29 -9.82 -5.10 -7.23
CA LYS A 29 -10.76 -5.68 -8.21
C LYS A 29 -10.57 -7.19 -8.42
N HIS A 30 -9.35 -7.68 -8.28
CA HIS A 30 -8.98 -9.08 -8.55
C HIS A 30 -8.41 -9.75 -7.30
N THR A 31 -8.60 -11.06 -7.20
CA THR A 31 -7.98 -11.85 -6.14
C THR A 31 -6.47 -11.87 -6.29
N GLY A 32 -5.76 -11.77 -5.19
CA GLY A 32 -4.31 -11.82 -5.17
C GLY A 32 -3.75 -11.29 -3.87
N THR A 33 -2.43 -11.26 -3.79
CA THR A 33 -1.71 -10.72 -2.64
C THR A 33 -1.16 -9.35 -3.00
N ILE A 34 -1.43 -8.36 -2.16
CA ILE A 34 -0.90 -7.00 -2.26
C ILE A 34 0.05 -6.80 -1.09
N LYS A 35 1.25 -6.28 -1.38
CA LYS A 35 2.23 -5.84 -0.39
C LYS A 35 2.25 -4.33 -0.31
N PHE A 36 2.17 -3.81 0.90
CA PHE A 36 2.28 -2.39 1.22
C PHE A 36 3.64 -2.15 1.87
N ASP A 37 4.63 -1.91 1.01
CA ASP A 37 6.03 -1.75 1.41
C ASP A 37 6.41 -0.27 1.54
N ILE A 38 7.11 0.06 2.62
CA ILE A 38 7.67 1.39 2.85
C ILE A 38 9.17 1.31 2.61
N TRP A 39 9.62 1.98 1.54
CA TRP A 39 11.02 2.09 1.19
C TRP A 39 11.54 3.48 1.57
N ARG A 40 12.58 3.54 2.39
CA ARG A 40 13.23 4.79 2.79
C ARG A 40 14.56 4.91 2.08
N SER A 41 14.79 6.05 1.43
CA SER A 41 16.09 6.32 0.82
C SER A 41 17.16 6.46 1.89
N THR A 42 18.31 5.82 1.68
CA THR A 42 19.47 5.92 2.58
C THR A 42 20.43 7.03 2.16
N ASP A 43 20.46 7.38 0.87
CA ASP A 43 21.44 8.31 0.29
C ASP A 43 20.94 9.01 -1.00
N GLY A 44 19.64 8.98 -1.28
CA GLY A 44 19.03 9.55 -2.48
C GLY A 44 18.98 8.61 -3.69
N ILE A 45 19.71 7.49 -3.67
CA ILE A 45 19.79 6.53 -4.80
C ILE A 45 19.40 5.13 -4.34
N ASN A 46 19.92 4.72 -3.18
CA ASN A 46 19.65 3.44 -2.55
C ASN A 46 18.45 3.57 -1.60
N PHE A 47 17.68 2.49 -1.50
CA PHE A 47 16.49 2.39 -0.66
C PHE A 47 16.55 1.15 0.22
N LYS A 48 16.07 1.30 1.46
CA LYS A 48 15.92 0.20 2.41
C LYS A 48 14.44 0.03 2.76
N LEU A 49 13.97 -1.21 2.77
CA LEU A 49 12.65 -1.56 3.31
C LEU A 49 12.64 -1.31 4.82
N VAL A 50 11.72 -0.46 5.28
CA VAL A 50 11.58 -0.07 6.70
C VAL A 50 10.24 -0.48 7.32
N GLY A 51 9.30 -0.98 6.50
CA GLY A 51 8.03 -1.53 6.94
C GLY A 51 7.34 -2.25 5.80
N SER A 52 6.58 -3.30 6.11
CA SER A 52 5.83 -4.08 5.14
C SER A 52 4.56 -4.61 5.79
N ASN A 53 3.45 -4.52 5.05
CA ASN A 53 2.20 -5.19 5.38
C ASN A 53 1.75 -6.01 4.17
N GLU A 54 1.03 -7.10 4.41
CA GLU A 54 0.50 -7.94 3.36
C GLU A 54 -1.01 -8.13 3.52
N TYR A 55 -1.74 -8.01 2.41
CA TYR A 55 -3.16 -8.30 2.34
C TYR A 55 -3.45 -9.25 1.18
N THR A 56 -4.10 -10.37 1.46
CA THR A 56 -4.54 -11.32 0.43
C THR A 56 -6.05 -11.20 0.23
N SER A 57 -6.45 -10.74 -0.95
CA SER A 57 -7.84 -10.76 -1.39
C SER A 57 -8.18 -12.14 -1.93
N VAL A 58 -9.10 -12.82 -1.24
CA VAL A 58 -9.76 -14.02 -1.76
C VAL A 58 -11.07 -13.63 -2.41
N ALA A 59 -11.52 -14.40 -3.40
CA ALA A 59 -12.81 -14.14 -4.04
C ALA A 59 -13.88 -14.21 -2.96
N MET A 60 -14.49 -13.07 -2.63
CA MET A 60 -15.58 -13.05 -1.66
C MET A 60 -16.74 -13.85 -2.25
N LYS A 61 -17.10 -15.00 -1.64
CA LYS A 61 -18.38 -15.67 -1.92
C LYS A 61 -19.60 -14.85 -1.45
N ASN A 62 -19.41 -13.68 -0.87
CA ASN A 62 -20.48 -12.71 -0.59
C ASN A 62 -19.85 -11.31 -0.37
N PRO A 63 -20.09 -10.32 -1.24
CA PRO A 63 -19.49 -8.99 -1.10
C PRO A 63 -20.05 -8.32 0.16
N MET A 64 -19.20 -8.14 1.16
CA MET A 64 -19.56 -7.39 2.36
C MET A 64 -20.02 -5.99 1.94
N LYS A 65 -21.17 -5.58 2.48
CA LYS A 65 -21.84 -4.30 2.27
C LYS A 65 -20.83 -3.15 2.23
N ALA A 66 -20.55 -2.64 1.03
CA ALA A 66 -19.87 -1.37 0.88
C ALA A 66 -20.69 -0.30 1.61
N LYS A 67 -20.08 0.37 2.59
CA LYS A 67 -20.67 1.55 3.22
C LYS A 67 -20.68 2.64 2.13
N PRO A 68 -21.84 3.20 1.75
CA PRO A 68 -21.85 4.31 0.80
C PRO A 68 -21.08 5.49 1.41
N LEU A 69 -20.26 6.16 0.59
CA LEU A 69 -19.76 7.49 0.93
C LEU A 69 -20.95 8.44 0.90
N ASN A 70 -21.12 9.18 2.00
CA ASN A 70 -22.13 10.22 2.16
C ASN A 70 -21.77 11.45 1.33
#